data_AF-A0A7G2IWY8-F1
#
_entry.id   AF-A0A7G2IWY8-F1
#
_cell.length_a   1.000
_cell.length_b   1.000
_cell.length_c   1.000
_cell.angle_alpha   90.00
_cell.angle_beta   90.00
_cell.angle_gamma   90.00
#
_symmetry.space_group_name_H-M   'P 1'
#
loop_
_entity.id
_entity.type
_entity.pdbx_description
1 polymer ?
#
loop_
_entity_poly.entity_id
_entity_poly.type
_entity_poly.pdbx_seq_one_letter_code
_entity_poly.pdbx_strand_id
1 'polypeptide(L)'
;MFKKLGYFVTESSEHFAEYTPWFIKPGREDLIERYKVPLDEYPKRCVEQLANWKKELEEYKTAERIDIKPSREYASTIMNAIWTGEPSVVYGNVRNDNLIDNLPQGCCVEVACLVDANGIQPTKVGALPSHLAAMMQTNINVQTLLTEAILTENRDRVYHAAMMDPHTAAVLGIEEIYALVDDLIASHGDWLPAWLHR
;
A
#
# COMPACT_ATOMS: atom_id res chain seq x y z
N MET A 1 3.67 -8.59 15.66
CA MET A 1 4.93 -8.72 14.91
C MET A 1 6.18 -8.24 15.63
N PHE A 2 6.14 -7.12 16.37
CA PHE A 2 7.27 -6.65 17.18
C PHE A 2 8.01 -7.74 17.96
N LYS A 3 7.28 -8.55 18.73
CA LYS A 3 7.86 -9.68 19.50
C LYS A 3 8.49 -10.80 18.67
N LYS A 4 8.17 -10.89 17.37
CA LYS A 4 8.59 -11.98 16.47
C LYS A 4 9.71 -11.57 15.52
N LEU A 5 9.68 -10.32 15.04
CA LEU A 5 10.67 -9.80 14.09
C LEU A 5 11.68 -8.86 14.74
N GLY A 6 11.42 -8.36 15.96
CA GLY A 6 12.26 -7.40 16.66
C GLY A 6 12.01 -5.93 16.31
N TYR A 7 11.08 -5.66 15.39
CA TYR A 7 10.81 -4.31 14.87
C TYR A 7 9.32 -3.98 14.92
N PHE A 8 9.02 -2.73 15.27
CA PHE A 8 7.65 -2.24 15.29
C PHE A 8 7.15 -2.12 13.85
N VAL A 9 5.92 -2.61 13.62
CA VAL A 9 5.24 -2.44 12.34
C VAL A 9 4.45 -1.15 12.45
N THR A 10 4.80 -0.17 11.63
CA THR A 10 4.18 1.17 11.63
C THR A 10 2.77 1.16 11.08
N GLU A 11 2.49 0.22 10.19
CA GLU A 11 1.20 0.05 9.54
C GLU A 11 0.17 -0.67 10.44
N SER A 12 -1.10 -0.42 10.19
CA SER A 12 -2.24 -1.04 10.88
C SER A 12 -2.26 -2.57 10.72
N SER A 13 -2.93 -3.25 11.66
CA SER A 13 -3.02 -4.71 11.68
C SER A 13 -3.78 -5.28 10.46
N GLU A 14 -4.75 -4.54 9.91
CA GLU A 14 -5.47 -4.90 8.68
C GLU A 14 -4.51 -4.98 7.50
N HIS A 15 -3.85 -3.87 7.16
CA HIS A 15 -3.00 -3.77 5.98
C HIS A 15 -1.80 -4.72 6.10
N PHE A 16 -1.16 -4.79 7.27
CA PHE A 16 -0.02 -5.71 7.44
C PHE A 16 -0.41 -7.19 7.25
N ALA A 17 -1.63 -7.56 7.64
CA ALA A 17 -2.11 -8.92 7.48
C ALA A 17 -2.33 -9.30 6.00
N GLU A 18 -2.64 -8.33 5.13
CA GLU A 18 -2.82 -8.52 3.69
C GLU A 18 -1.47 -8.76 2.98
N TYR A 19 -0.40 -8.06 3.39
CA TYR A 19 0.93 -8.18 2.78
C TYR A 19 1.73 -9.41 3.24
N THR A 20 1.17 -10.27 4.11
CA THR A 20 1.91 -11.39 4.70
C THR A 20 1.15 -12.71 4.70
N PRO A 21 1.84 -13.85 4.53
CA PRO A 21 1.20 -15.15 4.37
C PRO A 21 0.87 -15.79 5.73
N TRP A 22 0.57 -15.03 6.79
CA TRP A 22 0.56 -15.58 8.15
C TRP A 22 -0.78 -15.53 8.87
N PHE A 23 -1.69 -14.65 8.47
CA PHE A 23 -2.88 -14.36 9.26
C PHE A 23 -4.18 -14.80 8.59
N ILE A 24 -4.39 -14.35 7.36
CA ILE A 24 -5.62 -14.60 6.60
C ILE A 24 -5.44 -15.93 5.88
N LYS A 25 -6.13 -16.99 6.31
CA LYS A 25 -6.08 -18.33 5.70
C LYS A 25 -7.36 -19.13 5.94
N PRO A 26 -7.79 -19.96 4.98
CA PRO A 26 -8.90 -20.88 5.18
C PRO A 26 -8.68 -21.83 6.36
N GLY A 27 -9.69 -22.00 7.22
CA GLY A 27 -9.66 -22.91 8.36
C GLY A 27 -8.76 -22.46 9.52
N ARG A 28 -8.35 -21.18 9.53
CA ARG A 28 -7.53 -20.55 10.58
C ARG A 28 -8.15 -19.28 11.12
N GLU A 29 -9.47 -19.29 11.28
CA GLU A 29 -10.26 -18.21 11.87
C GLU A 29 -9.78 -17.85 13.29
N ASP A 30 -9.16 -18.82 13.98
CA ASP A 30 -8.49 -18.63 15.27
C ASP A 30 -7.41 -17.54 15.23
N LEU A 31 -6.71 -17.38 14.11
CA LEU A 31 -5.69 -16.35 13.95
C LEU A 31 -6.31 -14.96 13.86
N ILE A 32 -7.40 -14.83 13.10
CA ILE A 32 -8.14 -13.58 12.94
C ILE A 32 -8.70 -13.15 14.30
N GLU A 33 -9.33 -14.06 15.04
CA GLU A 33 -9.89 -13.76 16.36
C GLU A 33 -8.80 -13.40 17.38
N ARG A 34 -7.70 -14.16 17.42
CA ARG A 34 -6.61 -13.96 18.38
C ARG A 34 -5.88 -12.64 18.15
N TYR A 35 -5.61 -12.30 16.89
CA TYR A 35 -4.85 -11.10 16.54
C TYR A 35 -5.72 -9.89 16.22
N LYS A 36 -7.05 -10.05 16.25
CA LYS A 36 -8.04 -9.00 15.97
C LYS A 36 -7.77 -8.32 14.63
N VAL A 37 -7.54 -9.14 13.59
CA VAL A 37 -7.37 -8.66 12.22
C VAL A 37 -8.75 -8.24 11.71
N PRO A 38 -9.00 -6.96 11.44
CA PRO A 38 -10.31 -6.51 10.99
C PRO A 38 -10.42 -6.72 9.48
N LEU A 39 -11.17 -7.75 9.09
CA LEU A 39 -11.52 -7.98 7.69
C LEU A 39 -12.65 -7.04 7.28
N ASP A 40 -12.70 -6.68 5.99
CA ASP A 40 -13.73 -5.82 5.38
C ASP A 40 -13.86 -4.42 6.00
N GLU A 41 -12.82 -3.93 6.69
CA GLU A 41 -12.84 -2.61 7.31
C GLU A 41 -12.87 -1.49 6.26
N TYR A 42 -12.22 -1.68 5.11
CA TYR A 42 -12.21 -0.69 4.03
C TYR A 42 -13.62 -0.44 3.42
N PRO A 43 -14.40 -1.45 2.96
CA PRO A 43 -15.78 -1.24 2.53
C PRO A 43 -16.65 -0.54 3.58
N LYS A 44 -16.51 -0.93 4.85
CA LYS A 44 -17.23 -0.28 5.95
C LYS A 44 -16.88 1.21 6.06
N ARG A 45 -15.59 1.55 6.04
CA ARG A 45 -15.11 2.94 6.05
C ARG A 45 -15.65 3.73 4.86
N CYS A 46 -15.74 3.14 3.66
CA CYS A 46 -16.32 3.82 2.50
C CYS A 46 -17.79 4.21 2.72
N VAL A 47 -18.61 3.29 3.27
CA VAL A 47 -20.02 3.57 3.58
C VAL A 47 -20.14 4.70 4.61
N GLU A 48 -19.34 4.64 5.68
CA GLU A 48 -19.32 5.66 6.73
C GLU A 48 -18.86 7.02 6.18
N GLN A 49 -17.80 7.06 5.37
CA GLN A 49 -17.29 8.28 4.75
C GLN A 49 -18.31 8.91 3.80
N LEU A 50 -19.00 8.12 2.97
CA LEU A 50 -20.05 8.63 2.09
C LEU A 50 -21.23 9.20 2.87
N ALA A 51 -21.63 8.55 3.97
CA ALA A 51 -22.69 9.04 4.83
C ALA A 51 -22.29 10.36 5.53
N ASN A 52 -21.07 10.41 6.08
CA ASN A 52 -20.52 11.60 6.71
C ASN A 52 -20.41 12.76 5.72
N TRP A 53 -19.87 12.52 4.52
CA TRP A 53 -19.77 13.53 3.47
C TRP A 53 -21.14 14.09 3.08
N LYS A 54 -22.15 13.24 2.87
CA LYS A 54 -23.52 13.71 2.55
C LYS A 54 -24.09 14.59 3.65
N LYS A 55 -23.87 14.21 4.91
CA LYS A 55 -24.31 15.00 6.06
C LYS A 55 -23.59 16.35 6.13
N GLU A 56 -22.26 16.35 6.06
CA GLU A 56 -21.43 17.55 6.07
C GLU A 56 -21.80 18.50 4.92
N LEU A 57 -22.09 17.96 3.73
CA LEU A 57 -22.53 18.74 2.59
C LEU A 57 -23.85 19.49 2.86
N GLU A 58 -24.84 18.85 3.48
CA GLU A 58 -26.09 19.53 3.84
C GLU A 58 -25.89 20.59 4.92
N GLU A 59 -24.99 20.35 5.89
CA GLU A 59 -24.60 21.33 6.89
C GLU A 59 -23.90 22.54 6.23
N TYR A 60 -22.97 22.31 5.32
CA TYR A 60 -22.22 23.36 4.62
C TYR A 60 -23.08 24.22 3.70
N LYS A 61 -24.17 23.70 3.14
CA LYS A 61 -25.10 24.50 2.32
C LYS A 61 -25.78 25.63 3.09
N THR A 62 -25.95 25.47 4.41
CA THR A 62 -26.67 26.44 5.24
C THR A 62 -25.78 27.15 6.25
N ALA A 63 -24.51 26.75 6.37
CA ALA A 63 -23.55 27.35 7.27
C ALA A 63 -23.14 28.77 6.83
N GLU A 64 -23.23 29.74 7.74
CA GLU A 64 -22.69 31.09 7.53
C GLU A 64 -21.15 31.09 7.40
N ARG A 65 -20.48 30.09 8.00
CA ARG A 65 -19.03 29.89 7.98
C ARG A 65 -18.69 28.41 8.08
N ILE A 66 -17.72 27.97 7.28
CA ILE A 66 -17.11 26.64 7.37
C ILE A 66 -15.79 26.77 8.13
N ASP A 67 -15.64 26.01 9.21
CA ASP A 67 -14.39 25.93 9.98
C ASP A 67 -13.60 24.68 9.56
N ILE A 68 -12.39 24.89 9.02
CA ILE A 68 -11.53 23.81 8.55
C ILE A 68 -10.35 23.66 9.52
N LYS A 69 -10.26 22.48 10.12
CA LYS A 69 -9.14 22.12 11.01
C LYS A 69 -8.04 21.43 10.22
N PRO A 70 -6.76 21.58 10.61
CA PRO A 70 -5.67 20.83 9.98
C PRO A 70 -5.89 19.31 10.06
N SER A 71 -5.85 18.62 8.92
CA SER A 71 -6.09 17.17 8.81
C SER A 71 -4.92 16.30 9.26
N ARG A 72 -3.78 16.90 9.64
CA ARG A 72 -2.49 16.23 9.92
C ARG A 72 -1.87 15.48 8.74
N GLU A 73 -2.47 15.58 7.55
CA GLU A 73 -1.92 15.03 6.33
C GLU A 73 -0.65 15.78 5.89
N TYR A 74 0.30 15.05 5.30
CA TYR A 74 1.60 15.62 4.95
C TYR A 74 1.55 16.64 3.81
N ALA A 75 0.52 16.66 2.95
CA ALA A 75 0.48 17.54 1.79
C ALA A 75 0.66 19.03 2.15
N SER A 76 -0.11 19.53 3.12
CA SER A 76 0.01 20.92 3.57
C SER A 76 1.33 21.19 4.30
N THR A 77 1.84 20.21 5.04
CA THR A 77 3.14 20.28 5.73
C THR A 77 4.28 20.42 4.72
N ILE A 78 4.27 19.58 3.68
CA ILE A 78 5.24 19.60 2.58
C ILE A 78 5.19 20.94 1.85
N MET A 79 3.99 21.40 1.46
CA MET A 79 3.82 22.68 0.77
C MET A 79 4.32 23.85 1.63
N ASN A 80 3.98 23.87 2.91
CA ASN A 80 4.44 24.91 3.83
C ASN A 80 5.96 24.92 3.95
N ALA A 81 6.59 23.76 4.16
CA ALA A 81 8.03 23.67 4.32
C ALA A 81 8.80 24.12 3.07
N ILE A 82 8.30 23.78 1.87
CA ILE A 82 8.87 24.25 0.61
C ILE A 82 8.67 25.77 0.47
N TRP A 83 7.49 26.29 0.82
CA TRP A 83 7.13 27.69 0.62
C TRP A 83 7.83 28.65 1.60
N THR A 84 7.90 28.28 2.88
CA THR A 84 8.45 29.14 3.95
C THR A 84 9.93 28.88 4.20
N GLY A 85 10.44 27.71 3.80
CA GLY A 85 11.76 27.22 4.17
C GLY A 85 11.84 26.70 5.61
N GLU A 86 10.74 26.65 6.36
CA GLU A 86 10.70 26.03 7.68
C GLU A 86 10.79 24.49 7.52
N PRO A 87 11.86 23.84 7.99
CA PRO A 87 12.10 22.44 7.69
C PRO A 87 11.08 21.54 8.39
N SER A 88 10.67 20.47 7.71
CA SER A 88 9.84 19.39 8.26
C SER A 88 10.38 18.02 7.85
N VAL A 89 10.01 16.98 8.61
CA VAL A 89 10.32 15.60 8.27
C VAL A 89 9.03 14.85 8.03
N VAL A 90 8.94 14.20 6.88
CA VAL A 90 7.82 13.33 6.49
C VAL A 90 8.36 11.96 6.10
N TYR A 91 7.53 10.91 6.17
CA TYR A 91 7.87 9.61 5.60
C TYR A 91 7.24 9.54 4.21
N GLY A 92 8.08 9.51 3.18
CA GLY A 92 7.68 9.65 1.80
C GLY A 92 8.03 8.43 0.97
N ASN A 93 7.16 8.09 0.03
CA ASN A 93 7.38 7.06 -0.98
C ASN A 93 8.23 7.64 -2.13
N VAL A 94 9.43 7.11 -2.30
CA VAL A 94 10.44 7.62 -3.25
C VAL A 94 11.14 6.47 -3.95
N ARG A 95 11.79 6.78 -5.08
CA ARG A 95 12.62 5.80 -5.79
C ARG A 95 13.83 5.42 -4.94
N ASN A 96 14.10 4.13 -4.80
CA ASN A 96 15.28 3.62 -4.11
C ASN A 96 16.53 3.86 -4.95
N ASP A 97 17.17 5.01 -4.76
CA ASP A 97 18.45 5.39 -5.35
C ASP A 97 19.55 5.34 -4.27
N ASN A 98 19.96 4.13 -3.91
CA ASN A 98 20.91 3.80 -2.82
C ASN A 98 20.45 4.21 -1.40
N LEU A 99 19.13 4.29 -1.20
CA LEU A 99 18.53 4.62 0.11
C LEU A 99 18.51 3.40 1.04
N ILE A 100 18.09 2.25 0.51
CA ILE A 100 18.10 0.96 1.21
C ILE A 100 18.98 -0.02 0.43
N ASP A 101 20.11 -0.39 1.03
CA ASP A 101 21.22 -1.05 0.31
C ASP A 101 20.87 -2.46 -0.18
N ASN A 102 20.03 -3.18 0.56
CA ASN A 102 19.66 -4.56 0.28
C ASN A 102 18.21 -4.74 -0.20
N LEU A 103 17.66 -3.69 -0.84
CA LEU A 103 16.46 -3.76 -1.68
C LEU A 103 16.82 -3.38 -3.12
N PRO A 104 16.03 -3.79 -4.13
CA PRO A 104 16.31 -3.50 -5.53
C PRO A 104 16.42 -1.98 -5.78
N GLN A 105 17.38 -1.59 -6.61
CA GLN A 105 17.49 -0.21 -7.05
C GLN A 105 16.32 0.13 -7.99
N GLY A 106 15.78 1.34 -7.87
CA GLY A 106 14.65 1.79 -8.67
C GLY A 106 13.27 1.38 -8.15
N CYS A 107 13.16 0.47 -7.16
CA CYS A 107 11.86 0.18 -6.54
C CYS A 107 11.36 1.35 -5.69
N CYS A 108 10.06 1.42 -5.41
CA CYS A 108 9.53 2.41 -4.48
C CYS A 108 9.86 1.97 -3.04
N VAL A 109 10.36 2.89 -2.22
CA VAL A 109 10.61 2.68 -0.79
C VAL A 109 10.05 3.86 -0.01
N GLU A 110 9.56 3.60 1.20
CA GLU A 110 9.17 4.65 2.12
C GLU A 110 10.29 4.92 3.12
N VAL A 111 10.81 6.14 3.12
CA VAL A 111 11.89 6.58 4.04
C VAL A 111 11.61 7.97 4.58
N ALA A 112 12.33 8.36 5.63
CA ALA A 112 12.29 9.72 6.13
C ALA A 112 12.85 10.69 5.07
N CYS A 113 12.14 11.77 4.83
CA CYS A 113 12.48 12.83 3.90
C CYS A 113 12.52 14.17 4.65
N LEU A 114 13.66 14.86 4.57
CA LEU A 114 13.73 16.27 4.97
C LEU A 114 13.07 17.10 3.87
N VAL A 115 12.17 18.00 4.25
CA VAL A 115 11.50 18.91 3.34
C VAL A 115 11.78 20.33 3.80
N ASP A 116 12.32 21.15 2.90
CA ASP A 116 12.60 22.56 3.11
C ASP A 116 12.54 23.31 1.77
N ALA A 117 13.08 24.54 1.71
CA ALA A 117 13.12 25.37 0.50
C ALA A 117 13.87 24.73 -0.70
N ASN A 118 14.72 23.73 -0.48
CA ASN A 118 15.40 22.95 -1.52
C ASN A 118 14.57 21.77 -2.03
N GLY A 119 13.37 21.56 -1.50
CA GLY A 119 12.47 20.47 -1.85
C GLY A 119 12.61 19.25 -0.95
N ILE A 120 12.22 18.10 -1.48
CA ILE A 120 12.14 16.82 -0.75
C ILE A 120 13.48 16.08 -0.88
N GLN A 121 14.08 15.75 0.26
CA GLN A 121 15.41 15.17 0.36
C GLN A 121 15.34 13.84 1.15
N PRO A 122 15.29 12.69 0.46
CA PRO A 122 15.23 11.38 1.11
C PRO A 122 16.51 11.04 1.90
N THR A 123 16.34 10.40 3.05
CA THR A 123 17.44 10.03 3.94
C THR A 123 17.84 8.57 3.71
N LYS A 124 19.14 8.32 3.57
CA LYS A 124 19.68 6.96 3.47
C LYS A 124 19.46 6.17 4.77
N VAL A 125 18.92 4.97 4.64
CA VAL A 125 18.69 4.02 5.75
C VAL A 125 19.83 3.02 5.87
N GLY A 126 20.41 2.61 4.73
CA GLY A 126 21.43 1.55 4.67
C GLY A 126 20.81 0.15 4.54
N ALA A 127 21.53 -0.88 4.97
CA ALA A 127 21.02 -2.25 4.91
C ALA A 127 20.01 -2.54 6.03
N LEU A 128 18.85 -3.07 5.65
CA LEU A 128 17.88 -3.63 6.60
C LEU A 128 18.33 -5.00 7.12
N PRO A 129 17.83 -5.45 8.28
CA PRO A 129 17.93 -6.85 8.66
C PRO A 129 17.43 -7.77 7.54
N SER A 130 18.18 -8.84 7.25
CA SER A 130 17.96 -9.67 6.06
C SER A 130 16.57 -10.30 6.00
N HIS A 131 15.99 -10.69 7.14
CA HIS A 131 14.64 -11.24 7.20
C HIS A 131 13.55 -10.22 6.90
N LEU A 132 13.77 -8.93 7.22
CA LEU A 132 12.85 -7.85 6.86
C LEU A 132 12.97 -7.51 5.37
N ALA A 133 14.21 -7.42 4.86
CA ALA A 133 14.45 -7.21 3.44
C ALA A 133 13.82 -8.33 2.60
N ALA A 134 13.95 -9.60 3.03
CA ALA A 134 13.32 -10.73 2.37
C ALA A 134 11.78 -10.63 2.34
N MET A 135 11.16 -10.18 3.43
CA MET A 135 9.70 -9.97 3.49
C MET A 135 9.24 -8.80 2.61
N MET A 136 10.01 -7.72 2.53
CA MET A 136 9.70 -6.61 1.62
C MET A 136 9.89 -7.04 0.16
N GLN A 137 10.92 -7.83 -0.12
CA GLN A 137 11.23 -8.33 -1.47
C GLN A 137 10.07 -9.10 -2.07
N THR A 138 9.34 -9.91 -1.30
CA THR A 138 8.18 -10.65 -1.83
C THR A 138 7.10 -9.72 -2.38
N ASN A 139 6.89 -8.57 -1.74
CA ASN A 139 5.92 -7.57 -2.19
C ASN A 139 6.45 -6.70 -3.34
N ILE A 140 7.74 -6.36 -3.31
CA ILE A 140 8.41 -5.63 -4.41
C ILE A 140 8.38 -6.46 -5.71
N ASN A 141 8.48 -7.79 -5.62
CA ASN A 141 8.40 -8.67 -6.78
C ASN A 141 7.05 -8.52 -7.50
N VAL A 142 5.93 -8.50 -6.75
CA VAL A 142 4.58 -8.31 -7.30
C VAL A 142 4.47 -6.97 -8.02
N GLN A 143 4.92 -5.89 -7.38
CA GLN A 143 4.89 -4.53 -7.93
C GLN A 143 5.74 -4.41 -9.21
N THR A 144 6.90 -5.06 -9.22
CA THR A 144 7.81 -5.08 -10.37
C THR A 144 7.16 -5.79 -11.55
N LEU A 145 6.63 -6.99 -11.34
CA LEU A 145 5.97 -7.79 -12.38
C LEU A 145 4.73 -7.08 -12.94
N LEU A 146 3.94 -6.43 -12.08
CA LEU A 146 2.78 -5.65 -12.53
C LEU A 146 3.21 -4.42 -13.35
N THR A 147 4.28 -3.73 -12.94
CA THR A 147 4.83 -2.60 -13.71
C THR A 147 5.30 -3.07 -15.08
N GLU A 148 6.01 -4.20 -15.15
CA GLU A 148 6.42 -4.80 -16.41
C GLU A 148 5.20 -5.21 -17.27
N ALA A 149 4.17 -5.81 -16.68
CA ALA A 149 2.93 -6.17 -17.37
C ALA A 149 2.31 -4.96 -18.07
N ILE A 150 2.21 -3.83 -17.37
CA ILE A 150 1.66 -2.58 -17.89
C ILE A 150 2.55 -2.01 -19.00
N LEU A 151 3.87 -1.92 -18.78
CA LEU A 151 4.80 -1.33 -19.74
C LEU A 151 4.95 -2.15 -21.04
N THR A 152 4.76 -3.46 -20.95
CA THR A 152 4.92 -4.39 -22.08
C THR A 152 3.59 -4.88 -22.64
N GLU A 153 2.46 -4.44 -22.06
CA GLU A 153 1.11 -4.94 -22.35
C GLU A 153 1.04 -6.48 -22.34
N ASN A 154 1.75 -7.10 -21.40
CA ASN A 154 1.89 -8.55 -21.30
C ASN A 154 1.00 -9.10 -20.18
N ARG A 155 -0.10 -9.75 -20.57
CA ARG A 155 -1.07 -10.37 -19.66
C ARG A 155 -0.45 -11.47 -18.80
N ASP A 156 0.50 -12.26 -19.34
CA ASP A 156 1.16 -13.34 -18.60
C ASP A 156 1.82 -12.83 -17.31
N ARG A 157 2.37 -11.61 -17.35
CA ARG A 157 3.00 -11.00 -16.17
C ARG A 157 2.03 -10.63 -15.06
N VAL A 158 0.73 -10.48 -15.34
CA VAL A 158 -0.29 -10.31 -14.30
C VAL A 158 -0.47 -11.60 -13.50
N TYR A 159 -0.53 -12.75 -14.18
CA TYR A 159 -0.57 -14.05 -13.49
C TYR A 159 0.71 -14.28 -12.70
N HIS A 160 1.89 -13.99 -13.28
CA HIS A 160 3.15 -14.10 -12.56
C HIS A 160 3.18 -13.22 -11.31
N ALA A 161 2.65 -12.00 -11.38
CA ALA A 161 2.55 -11.12 -10.22
C ALA A 161 1.65 -11.75 -9.13
N ALA A 162 0.47 -12.24 -9.50
CA ALA A 162 -0.44 -12.92 -8.56
C ALA A 162 0.16 -14.19 -7.95
N MET A 163 0.93 -14.96 -8.72
CA MET A 163 1.67 -16.14 -8.23
C MET A 163 2.75 -15.79 -7.21
N MET A 164 3.32 -14.58 -7.27
CA MET A 164 4.35 -14.11 -6.35
C MET A 164 3.78 -13.38 -5.12
N ASP A 165 2.48 -13.07 -5.12
CA ASP A 165 1.82 -12.48 -3.97
C ASP A 165 1.85 -13.46 -2.79
N PRO A 166 2.39 -13.05 -1.62
CA PRO A 166 2.53 -13.95 -0.47
C PRO A 166 1.21 -14.55 -0.01
N HIS A 167 0.14 -13.76 0.00
CA HIS A 167 -1.13 -14.20 0.53
C HIS A 167 -1.82 -15.13 -0.47
N THR A 168 -1.87 -14.76 -1.75
CA THR A 168 -2.39 -15.60 -2.84
C THR A 168 -1.68 -16.96 -2.88
N ALA A 169 -0.36 -16.98 -2.91
CA ALA A 169 0.43 -18.22 -2.96
C ALA A 169 0.31 -19.08 -1.69
N ALA A 170 -0.09 -18.48 -0.55
CA ALA A 170 -0.31 -19.21 0.69
C ALA A 170 -1.70 -19.87 0.76
N VAL A 171 -2.63 -19.48 -0.11
CA VAL A 171 -4.04 -19.91 -0.06
C VAL A 171 -4.43 -20.76 -1.27
N LEU A 172 -3.91 -20.45 -2.45
CA LEU A 172 -4.36 -21.03 -3.72
C LEU A 172 -3.25 -21.84 -4.43
N GLY A 173 -3.65 -22.85 -5.18
CA GLY A 173 -2.82 -23.54 -6.16
C GLY A 173 -2.73 -22.78 -7.50
N ILE A 174 -1.78 -23.14 -8.36
CA ILE A 174 -1.49 -22.40 -9.60
C ILE A 174 -2.72 -22.24 -10.49
N GLU A 175 -3.46 -23.32 -10.77
CA GLU A 175 -4.66 -23.25 -11.62
C GLU A 175 -5.77 -22.37 -11.00
N GLU A 176 -5.90 -22.38 -9.67
CA GLU A 176 -6.86 -21.54 -8.95
C GLU A 176 -6.46 -20.06 -9.03
N ILE A 177 -5.16 -19.76 -9.01
CA ILE A 177 -4.65 -18.39 -9.20
C ILE A 177 -4.97 -17.88 -10.61
N TYR A 178 -4.78 -18.71 -11.64
CA TYR A 178 -5.13 -18.34 -13.02
C TYR A 178 -6.62 -18.05 -13.15
N ALA A 179 -7.46 -18.97 -12.66
CA ALA A 179 -8.91 -18.80 -12.66
C ALA A 179 -9.34 -17.53 -11.91
N LEU A 180 -8.76 -17.25 -10.74
CA LEU A 180 -9.04 -16.02 -9.98
C LEU A 180 -8.69 -14.76 -10.79
N VAL A 181 -7.51 -14.72 -11.42
CA VAL A 181 -7.10 -13.56 -12.23
C VAL A 181 -8.02 -13.38 -13.43
N ASP A 182 -8.41 -14.47 -14.11
CA ASP A 182 -9.36 -14.41 -15.23
C ASP A 182 -10.74 -13.88 -14.78
N ASP A 183 -11.26 -14.39 -13.67
CA ASP A 183 -12.53 -13.93 -13.10
C ASP A 183 -12.47 -12.45 -12.70
N LEU A 184 -11.35 -11.99 -12.13
CA LEU A 184 -11.13 -10.57 -11.80
C LEU A 184 -11.07 -9.70 -13.06
N ILE A 185 -10.37 -10.14 -14.11
CA ILE A 185 -10.29 -9.39 -15.39
C ILE A 185 -11.68 -9.27 -16.01
N ALA A 186 -12.41 -10.38 -16.09
CA ALA A 186 -13.77 -10.41 -16.63
C ALA A 186 -14.73 -9.53 -15.83
N SER A 187 -14.65 -9.58 -14.50
CA SER A 187 -15.55 -8.81 -13.61
C SER A 187 -15.33 -7.30 -13.70
N HIS A 188 -14.10 -6.84 -13.94
CA HIS A 188 -13.78 -5.42 -14.06
C HIS A 188 -13.96 -4.88 -15.50
N GLY A 189 -13.92 -5.75 -16.52
CA GLY A 189 -14.25 -5.39 -17.90
C GLY A 189 -13.49 -4.15 -18.39
N ASP A 190 -14.25 -3.16 -18.86
CA ASP A 190 -13.71 -1.91 -19.43
C ASP A 190 -13.02 -0.98 -18.40
N TRP A 191 -13.08 -1.30 -17.10
CA TRP A 191 -12.29 -0.60 -16.09
C TRP A 191 -10.81 -0.95 -16.19
N LEU A 192 -10.49 -2.08 -16.84
CA LEU A 192 -9.13 -2.51 -17.10
C LEU A 192 -8.72 -2.19 -18.54
N PRO A 193 -7.41 -1.97 -18.80
CA PRO A 193 -6.89 -1.77 -20.14
C PRO A 193 -7.29 -2.86 -21.14
N ALA A 194 -7.61 -2.46 -22.37
CA ALA A 194 -8.07 -3.38 -23.42
C ALA A 194 -7.10 -4.53 -23.74
N TRP A 195 -5.80 -4.39 -23.49
CA TRP A 195 -4.81 -5.44 -23.75
C TRP A 195 -4.93 -6.63 -22.80
N LEU A 196 -5.57 -6.48 -21.63
CA LEU A 196 -5.84 -7.58 -20.69
C LEU A 196 -6.92 -8.55 -21.18
N HIS A 197 -7.76 -8.10 -22.13
CA HIS A 197 -8.86 -8.90 -22.69
C HIS A 197 -8.45 -9.65 -23.96
N ARG A 198 -7.18 -9.54 -24.38
CA ARG A 198 -6.62 -10.21 -25.56
C ARG A 198 -6.05 -11.58 -25.22
#